data_AF-A0A193SLH7-F1
#
_entry.id   AF-A0A193SLH7-F1
#
_cell.length_a   1.000
_cell.length_b   1.000
_cell.length_c   1.000
_cell.angle_alpha   90.00
_cell.angle_beta   90.00
_cell.angle_gamma   90.00
#
_symmetry.space_group_name_H-M   'P 1'
#
loop_
_entity.id
_entity.type
_entity.pdbx_description
1 polymer ?
#
loop_
_entity_poly.entity_id
_entity_poly.type
_entity_poly.pdbx_seq_one_letter_code
_entity_poly.pdbx_strand_id
1 'polypeptide(L)'
;MPINEGGGLIAAPIRQAQLRTSRAFWTKATKISRYIEQGVIDPEDARIVAISASRFGIYVPEHPLPLIMTTLFPIGDAFLTIDRDTGDVIEEGFHVSPLIHRERNPIPRSAFLDERFADISGVIWSRVGLGNLSRQVPPITYVHHILAQAPLTVNWGVWDR
;
A
#
# COMPACT_ATOMS: atom_id res chain seq x y z
N MET A 1 29.71 -19.84 -26.58
CA MET A 1 29.53 -18.55 -25.89
C MET A 1 28.86 -18.81 -24.56
N PRO A 2 29.38 -18.30 -23.43
CA PRO A 2 28.74 -18.53 -22.15
C PRO A 2 27.51 -17.63 -21.99
N ILE A 3 26.44 -18.23 -21.47
CA ILE A 3 25.14 -17.61 -21.19
C ILE A 3 25.15 -17.21 -19.71
N ASN A 4 25.96 -16.23 -19.30
CA ASN A 4 25.86 -15.68 -17.94
C ASN A 4 26.63 -14.35 -17.78
N GLU A 5 26.14 -13.27 -18.38
CA GLU A 5 26.60 -11.90 -18.09
C GLU A 5 25.42 -10.95 -17.74
N GLY A 6 24.30 -11.52 -17.27
CA GLY A 6 23.05 -10.77 -17.03
C GLY A 6 22.60 -10.78 -15.57
N GLY A 7 23.53 -10.58 -14.62
CA GLY A 7 23.25 -10.64 -13.19
C GLY A 7 23.49 -9.32 -12.47
N GLY A 8 23.04 -8.19 -13.03
CA GLY A 8 23.03 -6.93 -12.29
C GLY A 8 21.97 -6.99 -11.19
N LEU A 9 22.37 -6.91 -9.92
CA LEU A 9 21.44 -6.62 -8.81
C LEU A 9 20.93 -5.19 -8.98
N ILE A 10 19.84 -5.02 -9.74
CA ILE A 10 19.17 -3.72 -9.83
C ILE A 10 18.30 -3.58 -8.57
N ALA A 11 18.50 -2.50 -7.82
CA ALA A 11 17.64 -2.18 -6.68
C ALA A 11 16.18 -2.15 -7.15
N ALA A 12 15.31 -2.93 -6.49
CA ALA A 12 13.89 -2.95 -6.81
C ALA A 12 13.33 -1.52 -6.74
N PRO A 13 12.48 -1.10 -7.71
CA PRO A 13 11.93 0.26 -7.81
C PRO A 13 10.86 0.56 -6.73
N ILE A 14 11.03 0.07 -5.50
CA ILE A 14 10.10 0.22 -4.37
C ILE A 14 9.76 1.70 -4.16
N ARG A 15 10.77 2.58 -4.16
CA ARG A 15 10.56 4.01 -3.98
C ARG A 15 9.71 4.62 -5.11
N GLN A 16 9.96 4.24 -6.36
CA GLN A 16 9.15 4.71 -7.49
C GLN A 16 7.71 4.19 -7.40
N ALA A 17 7.54 2.94 -6.95
CA ALA A 17 6.22 2.37 -6.71
C ALA A 17 5.47 3.07 -5.58
N GLN A 18 6.12 3.40 -4.46
CA GLN A 18 5.56 4.20 -3.38
C GLN A 18 5.17 5.61 -3.83
N LEU A 19 6.02 6.27 -4.62
CA LEU A 19 5.71 7.60 -5.17
C LEU A 19 4.53 7.58 -6.13
N ARG A 20 4.43 6.56 -6.98
CA ARG A 20 3.30 6.40 -7.90
C ARG A 20 2.01 6.06 -7.18
N THR A 21 2.08 5.17 -6.20
CA THR A 21 0.95 4.73 -5.38
C THR A 21 0.42 5.87 -4.53
N SER A 22 1.29 6.60 -3.84
CA SER A 22 0.90 7.79 -3.07
C SER A 22 0.25 8.85 -3.98
N ARG A 23 0.83 9.17 -5.13
CA ARG A 23 0.20 10.10 -6.08
C ARG A 23 -1.19 9.63 -6.53
N ALA A 24 -1.35 8.35 -6.81
CA ALA A 24 -2.65 7.77 -7.20
C ALA A 24 -3.68 7.89 -6.08
N PHE A 25 -3.28 7.59 -4.84
CA PHE A 25 -4.10 7.76 -3.65
C PHE A 25 -4.56 9.22 -3.49
N TRP A 26 -3.61 10.16 -3.41
CA TRP A 26 -3.90 11.59 -3.24
C TRP A 26 -4.82 12.14 -4.34
N THR A 27 -4.57 11.78 -5.60
CA THR A 27 -5.41 12.22 -6.72
C THR A 27 -6.87 11.75 -6.57
N LYS A 28 -7.07 10.52 -6.09
CA LYS A 28 -8.40 9.95 -5.87
C LYS A 28 -9.05 10.52 -4.62
N ALA A 29 -8.30 10.71 -3.54
CA ALA A 29 -8.74 11.36 -2.31
C ALA A 29 -9.31 12.76 -2.58
N THR A 30 -8.55 13.64 -3.24
CA THR A 30 -9.01 14.99 -3.61
C THR A 30 -10.26 14.95 -4.49
N LYS A 31 -10.34 13.96 -5.39
CA LYS A 31 -11.50 13.81 -6.27
C LYS A 31 -12.75 13.36 -5.50
N ILE A 32 -12.59 12.50 -4.50
CA ILE A 32 -13.65 12.08 -3.58
C ILE A 32 -14.17 13.26 -2.78
N SER A 33 -13.31 14.04 -2.13
CA SER A 33 -13.75 15.22 -1.37
C SER A 33 -14.54 16.20 -2.25
N ARG A 34 -14.07 16.44 -3.48
CA ARG A 34 -14.82 17.25 -4.46
C ARG A 34 -16.19 16.66 -4.83
N TYR A 35 -16.31 15.33 -4.91
CA TYR A 35 -17.58 14.68 -5.20
C TYR A 35 -18.58 14.78 -4.04
N ILE A 36 -18.09 14.78 -2.80
CA ILE A 36 -18.90 15.08 -1.60
C ILE A 36 -19.40 16.52 -1.68
N GLU A 37 -18.50 17.48 -1.91
CA GLU A 37 -18.85 18.91 -2.02
C GLU A 37 -19.88 19.20 -3.14
N GLN A 38 -19.85 18.42 -4.23
CA GLN A 38 -20.78 18.54 -5.35
C GLN A 38 -22.10 17.78 -5.15
N GLY A 39 -22.24 17.01 -4.07
CA GLY A 39 -23.40 16.15 -3.83
C GLY A 39 -23.53 14.98 -4.83
N VAL A 40 -22.41 14.55 -5.45
CA VAL A 40 -22.38 13.42 -6.39
C VAL A 40 -22.43 12.08 -5.65
N ILE A 41 -21.90 12.05 -4.43
CA ILE A 41 -21.91 10.89 -3.52
C ILE A 41 -22.45 11.34 -2.17
N ASP A 42 -23.17 10.46 -1.48
CA ASP A 42 -23.73 10.77 -0.16
C ASP A 42 -22.59 10.81 0.88
N PRO A 43 -22.57 11.78 1.81
CA PRO A 43 -21.60 11.82 2.91
C PRO A 43 -21.56 10.54 3.77
N GLU A 44 -22.63 9.75 3.81
CA GLU A 44 -22.69 8.49 4.56
C GLU A 44 -22.24 7.26 3.73
N ASP A 45 -22.00 7.40 2.43
CA ASP A 45 -21.56 6.29 1.58
C ASP A 45 -20.15 5.80 1.94
N ALA A 46 -19.93 4.49 1.93
CA ALA A 46 -18.59 3.93 2.01
C ALA A 46 -17.79 4.26 0.73
N ARG A 47 -16.60 4.86 0.89
CA ARG A 47 -15.77 5.38 -0.20
C ARG A 47 -14.44 4.66 -0.24
N ILE A 48 -14.29 3.76 -1.21
CA ILE A 48 -13.08 2.94 -1.38
C ILE A 48 -12.22 3.45 -2.53
N VAL A 49 -10.92 3.54 -2.29
CA VAL A 49 -9.92 3.88 -3.31
C VAL A 49 -9.28 2.59 -3.85
N ALA A 50 -9.52 2.26 -5.12
CA ALA A 50 -8.85 1.13 -5.77
C ALA A 50 -7.54 1.56 -6.48
N ILE A 51 -6.44 0.88 -6.17
CA ILE A 51 -5.11 1.12 -6.74
C ILE A 51 -4.49 -0.20 -7.21
N SER A 52 -4.07 -0.22 -8.48
CA SER A 52 -3.30 -1.34 -9.05
C SER A 52 -1.83 -0.97 -9.24
N ALA A 53 -0.93 -1.85 -8.81
CA ALA A 53 0.49 -1.82 -9.10
C ALA A 53 0.91 -2.81 -10.19
N SER A 54 -0.03 -3.25 -11.03
CA SER A 54 0.21 -4.16 -12.16
C SER A 54 1.37 -3.76 -13.07
N ARG A 55 1.61 -2.45 -13.25
CA ARG A 55 2.75 -1.94 -14.03
C ARG A 55 4.12 -2.21 -13.40
N PHE A 56 4.18 -2.46 -12.10
CA PHE A 56 5.40 -2.88 -11.41
C PHE A 56 5.49 -4.40 -11.26
N GLY A 57 4.37 -5.12 -11.34
CA GLY A 57 4.35 -6.58 -11.40
C GLY A 57 5.13 -7.22 -10.24
N ILE A 58 6.12 -8.04 -10.57
CA ILE A 58 6.96 -8.76 -9.58
C ILE A 58 7.94 -7.88 -8.81
N TYR A 59 8.17 -6.64 -9.26
CA TYR A 59 9.14 -5.72 -8.65
C TYR A 59 8.66 -5.05 -7.37
N VAL A 60 7.40 -5.28 -6.99
CA VAL A 60 6.84 -4.78 -5.73
C VAL A 60 6.60 -5.98 -4.81
N PRO A 61 7.17 -5.98 -3.61
CA PRO A 61 6.95 -7.06 -2.65
C PRO A 61 5.52 -7.02 -2.08
N GLU A 62 4.97 -8.20 -1.78
CA GLU A 62 3.76 -8.37 -0.93
C GLU A 62 4.10 -8.87 0.48
N HIS A 63 5.36 -9.23 0.72
CA HIS A 63 5.83 -9.74 1.99
C HIS A 63 7.04 -8.93 2.46
N PRO A 64 7.18 -8.71 3.78
CA PRO A 64 6.26 -9.14 4.84
C PRO A 64 4.93 -8.33 4.87
N LEU A 65 4.89 -7.17 4.23
CA LEU A 65 3.68 -6.36 4.06
C LEU A 65 3.52 -5.93 2.59
N PRO A 66 2.28 -5.73 2.12
CA PRO A 66 2.03 -5.18 0.80
C PRO A 66 2.49 -3.72 0.75
N LEU A 67 3.02 -3.27 -0.40
CA LEU A 67 3.57 -1.91 -0.56
C LEU A 67 2.58 -0.79 -0.22
N ILE A 68 1.28 -1.05 -0.36
CA ILE A 68 0.26 -0.08 0.04
C ILE A 68 0.33 0.25 1.54
N MET A 69 0.67 -0.71 2.39
CA MET A 69 0.80 -0.51 3.84
C MET A 69 1.94 0.45 4.16
N THR A 70 3.11 0.26 3.53
CA THR A 70 4.27 1.16 3.70
C THR A 70 4.11 2.49 2.96
N THR A 71 3.00 2.67 2.21
CA THR A 71 2.63 3.94 1.58
C THR A 71 1.68 4.76 2.46
N LEU A 72 0.75 4.10 3.15
CA LEU A 72 -0.33 4.75 3.91
C LEU A 72 -0.06 4.85 5.42
N PHE A 73 0.82 3.99 5.94
CA PHE A 73 1.25 3.93 7.34
C PHE A 73 2.76 4.16 7.48
N PRO A 74 3.23 4.70 8.62
CA PRO A 74 4.63 5.06 8.84
C PRO A 74 5.52 3.84 9.12
N ILE A 75 5.34 2.79 8.34
CA ILE A 75 6.03 1.50 8.44
C ILE A 75 7.21 1.50 7.47
N GLY A 76 8.38 1.19 8.00
CA GLY A 76 9.64 1.08 7.29
C GLY A 76 10.01 -0.37 6.99
N ASP A 77 11.32 -0.63 6.92
CA ASP A 77 11.86 -1.94 6.62
C ASP A 77 11.68 -2.89 7.82
N ALA A 78 11.44 -4.16 7.52
CA ALA A 78 11.39 -5.20 8.54
C ALA A 78 12.81 -5.51 9.03
N PHE A 79 12.95 -5.78 10.33
CA PHE A 79 14.21 -6.17 10.94
C PHE A 79 14.06 -7.44 11.78
N LEU A 80 15.18 -8.14 11.93
CA LEU A 80 15.33 -9.36 12.72
C LEU A 80 16.65 -9.27 13.48
N THR A 81 16.62 -9.43 14.80
CA THR A 81 17.78 -9.49 15.67
C THR A 81 17.99 -10.92 16.12
N ILE A 82 19.16 -11.48 15.82
CA ILE A 82 19.52 -12.86 16.12
C ILE A 82 20.60 -12.87 17.19
N ASP A 83 20.42 -13.68 18.23
CA ASP A 83 21.45 -14.00 19.19
C ASP A 83 22.59 -14.76 18.49
N ARG A 84 23.80 -14.21 18.53
CA ARG A 84 24.91 -14.79 17.78
C ARG A 84 25.38 -16.14 18.33
N ASP A 85 25.22 -16.37 19.63
CA ASP A 85 25.78 -17.52 20.33
C ASP A 85 24.82 -18.72 20.31
N THR A 86 23.52 -18.45 20.38
CA THR A 86 22.45 -19.48 20.36
C THR A 86 21.81 -19.64 18.98
N GLY A 87 21.84 -18.60 18.14
CA GLY A 87 21.10 -18.55 16.87
C GLY A 87 19.62 -18.22 17.04
N ASP A 88 19.17 -17.92 18.26
CA ASP A 88 17.76 -17.62 18.56
C ASP A 88 17.35 -16.23 18.08
N VAL A 89 16.09 -16.08 17.66
CA VAL A 89 15.50 -14.78 17.35
C VAL A 89 15.17 -14.06 18.66
N ILE A 90 15.83 -12.94 18.93
CA ILE A 90 15.61 -12.13 20.13
C ILE A 90 14.54 -11.06 19.88
N GLU A 91 14.50 -10.50 18.67
CA GLU A 91 13.59 -9.40 18.33
C GLU A 91 13.25 -9.43 16.84
N GLU A 92 12.01 -9.12 16.50
CA GLU A 92 11.57 -8.90 15.13
C GLU A 92 10.55 -7.76 15.08
N GLY A 93 10.50 -7.03 13.97
CA GLY A 93 9.56 -5.93 13.82
C GLY A 93 9.78 -5.09 12.58
N PHE A 94 9.32 -3.84 12.63
CA PHE A 94 9.46 -2.86 11.56
C PHE A 94 10.06 -1.57 12.10
N HIS A 95 10.98 -0.98 11.35
CA HIS A 95 11.43 0.37 11.64
C HIS A 95 10.32 1.39 11.39
N VAL A 96 10.30 2.48 12.16
CA VAL A 96 9.41 3.60 11.90
C VAL A 96 9.95 4.38 10.70
N SER A 97 9.11 4.64 9.71
CA SER A 97 9.45 5.45 8.54
C SER A 97 8.30 6.41 8.25
N PRO A 98 8.38 7.69 8.67
CA PRO A 98 7.26 8.62 8.52
C PRO A 98 7.12 9.19 7.12
N LEU A 99 8.15 9.09 6.27
CA LEU A 99 8.24 9.82 4.99
C LEU A 99 8.66 8.92 3.83
N ILE A 100 8.01 9.07 2.68
CA ILE A 100 8.52 8.64 1.38
C ILE A 100 9.45 9.76 0.86
N HIS A 101 10.74 9.45 0.81
CA HIS A 101 11.76 10.39 0.35
C HIS A 101 11.68 10.60 -1.16
N ARG A 102 11.81 11.86 -1.59
CA ARG A 102 12.04 12.31 -2.97
C ARG A 102 12.79 13.64 -2.94
N GLU A 103 13.35 14.06 -4.08
CA GLU A 103 14.21 15.26 -4.16
C GLU A 103 13.57 16.54 -3.57
N ARG A 104 12.25 16.70 -3.71
CA ARG A 104 11.51 17.84 -3.16
C ARG A 104 10.21 17.38 -2.53
N ASN A 105 9.85 17.96 -1.39
CA ASN A 105 8.59 17.73 -0.68
C ASN A 105 8.35 16.24 -0.34
N PRO A 106 9.04 15.65 0.64
CA PRO A 106 8.78 14.29 1.11
C PRO A 106 7.29 14.06 1.37
N ILE A 107 6.81 12.85 1.07
CA ILE A 107 5.39 12.53 1.21
C ILE A 107 5.18 11.82 2.56
N PRO A 108 4.31 12.35 3.45
CA PRO A 108 3.96 11.65 4.68
C PRO A 108 3.35 10.28 4.41
N ARG A 109 3.79 9.28 5.17
CA ARG A 109 3.20 7.93 5.20
C ARG A 109 2.13 7.82 6.29
N SER A 110 1.43 8.91 6.60
CA SER A 110 0.46 8.97 7.68
C SER A 110 -0.96 9.19 7.15
N ALA A 111 -1.21 8.91 5.87
CA ALA A 111 -2.50 9.20 5.24
C ALA A 111 -3.65 8.51 5.96
N PHE A 112 -3.44 7.29 6.49
CA PHE A 112 -4.46 6.55 7.24
C PHE A 112 -4.44 6.84 8.75
N LEU A 113 -3.67 7.84 9.18
CA LEU A 113 -3.57 8.35 10.54
C LEU A 113 -3.90 9.86 10.56
N ASP A 114 -4.49 10.39 9.50
CA ASP A 114 -4.71 11.81 9.29
C ASP A 114 -6.16 12.07 8.91
N GLU A 115 -6.85 12.85 9.74
CA GLU A 115 -8.28 13.16 9.61
C GLU A 115 -8.64 13.81 8.28
N ARG A 116 -7.68 14.43 7.59
CA ARG A 116 -7.90 15.00 6.24
C ARG A 116 -8.29 13.94 5.20
N PHE A 117 -8.07 12.66 5.49
CA PHE A 117 -8.47 11.54 4.64
C PHE A 117 -9.62 10.72 5.23
N ALA A 118 -10.26 11.18 6.30
CA ALA A 118 -11.33 10.46 7.00
C ALA A 118 -12.56 10.16 6.11
N ASP A 119 -12.73 10.92 5.02
CA ASP A 119 -13.72 10.65 3.99
C ASP A 119 -13.49 9.30 3.28
N ILE A 120 -12.30 8.72 3.35
CA ILE A 120 -11.97 7.46 2.67
C ILE A 120 -12.12 6.31 3.64
N SER A 121 -12.96 5.33 3.31
CA SER A 121 -13.19 4.13 4.12
C SER A 121 -12.01 3.16 4.10
N GLY A 122 -11.31 3.08 2.96
CA GLY A 122 -10.16 2.21 2.81
C GLY A 122 -9.63 2.16 1.38
N VAL A 123 -8.61 1.31 1.18
CA VAL A 123 -7.96 1.12 -0.12
C VAL A 123 -8.00 -0.35 -0.52
N ILE A 124 -8.45 -0.61 -1.75
CA ILE A 124 -8.25 -1.90 -2.42
C ILE A 124 -6.93 -1.85 -3.19
N TRP A 125 -6.05 -2.80 -2.93
CA TRP A 125 -4.73 -2.95 -3.52
C TRP A 125 -4.61 -4.25 -4.31
N SER A 126 -3.97 -4.20 -5.48
CA SER A 126 -3.53 -5.40 -6.18
C SER A 126 -2.32 -5.14 -7.04
N ARG A 127 -1.36 -6.06 -7.02
CA ARG A 127 -0.21 -6.06 -7.94
C ARG A 127 -0.44 -6.76 -9.25
N VAL A 128 -1.53 -7.50 -9.45
CA VAL A 128 -1.72 -8.21 -10.72
C VAL A 128 -2.61 -7.41 -11.65
N GLY A 129 -2.25 -7.45 -12.94
CA GLY A 129 -3.06 -6.85 -13.99
C GLY A 129 -4.18 -7.76 -14.45
N LEU A 130 -5.08 -7.21 -15.27
CA LEU A 130 -6.23 -7.91 -15.85
C LEU A 130 -5.86 -9.18 -16.63
N GLY A 131 -4.62 -9.29 -17.14
CA GLY A 131 -4.14 -10.48 -17.86
C GLY A 131 -3.88 -11.71 -16.98
N ASN A 132 -3.93 -11.59 -15.65
CA ASN A 132 -3.71 -12.70 -14.73
C ASN A 132 -5.03 -13.41 -14.36
N LEU A 133 -5.78 -13.85 -15.39
CA LEU A 133 -7.08 -14.52 -15.25
C LEU A 133 -6.98 -15.98 -14.78
N SER A 134 -5.76 -16.53 -14.69
CA SER A 134 -5.53 -17.94 -14.33
C SER A 134 -5.74 -18.25 -12.84
N ARG A 135 -5.84 -17.22 -11.99
CA ARG A 135 -5.98 -17.41 -10.54
C ARG A 135 -7.46 -17.47 -10.15
N GLN A 136 -7.83 -18.51 -9.40
CA GLN A 136 -9.17 -18.64 -8.82
C GLN A 136 -9.48 -17.53 -7.81
N VAL A 137 -8.46 -17.03 -7.09
CA VAL A 137 -8.57 -15.90 -6.17
C VAL A 137 -7.56 -14.82 -6.57
N PRO A 138 -8.00 -13.61 -6.96
CA PRO A 138 -7.11 -12.48 -7.20
C PRO A 138 -6.38 -12.10 -5.91
N PRO A 139 -5.06 -11.81 -5.94
CA PRO A 139 -4.33 -11.32 -4.78
C PRO A 139 -4.69 -9.84 -4.56
N ILE A 140 -5.88 -9.62 -4.02
CA ILE A 140 -6.41 -8.32 -3.64
C ILE A 140 -6.29 -8.20 -2.13
N THR A 141 -5.74 -7.09 -1.67
CA THR A 141 -5.70 -6.71 -0.27
C THR A 141 -6.63 -5.53 -0.05
N TYR A 142 -7.50 -5.60 0.95
CA TYR A 142 -8.20 -4.44 1.46
C TYR A 142 -7.48 -3.88 2.69
N VAL A 143 -7.24 -2.58 2.68
CA VAL A 143 -6.65 -1.86 3.80
C VAL A 143 -7.71 -0.93 4.37
N HIS A 144 -8.13 -1.20 5.61
CA HIS A 144 -9.09 -0.37 6.33
C HIS A 144 -8.46 0.96 6.75
N HIS A 145 -9.22 2.05 6.62
CA HIS A 145 -8.83 3.32 7.20
C HIS A 145 -9.39 3.43 8.62
N ILE A 146 -8.50 3.51 9.62
CA ILE A 146 -8.86 3.48 11.04
C ILE A 146 -9.71 4.70 11.44
N LEU A 147 -9.52 5.85 10.77
CA LEU A 147 -10.24 7.09 11.03
C LEU A 147 -11.40 7.33 10.05
N ALA A 148 -11.86 6.30 9.34
CA ALA A 148 -12.94 6.44 8.36
C ALA A 148 -14.25 6.93 9.02
N GLN A 149 -14.86 7.98 8.46
CA GLN A 149 -16.18 8.47 8.89
C GLN A 149 -17.29 7.47 8.54
N ALA A 150 -17.22 6.88 7.33
CA ALA A 150 -18.11 5.83 6.87
C ALA A 150 -17.31 4.52 6.69
N PRO A 151 -16.99 3.78 7.76
CA PRO A 151 -16.18 2.57 7.66
C PRO A 151 -16.91 1.46 6.90
N LEU A 152 -16.15 0.63 6.18
CA LEU A 152 -16.70 -0.58 5.60
C LEU A 152 -17.00 -1.58 6.72
N THR A 153 -18.14 -2.26 6.68
CA THR A 153 -18.45 -3.29 7.68
C THR A 153 -17.45 -4.44 7.58
N VAL A 154 -16.98 -4.93 8.73
CA VAL A 154 -16.14 -6.14 8.81
C VAL A 154 -16.91 -7.32 8.19
N ASN A 155 -16.22 -8.15 7.41
CA ASN A 155 -16.73 -9.24 6.58
C ASN A 155 -17.61 -8.81 5.39
N TRP A 156 -17.42 -7.60 4.84
CA TRP A 156 -18.13 -7.15 3.63
C TRP A 156 -17.99 -8.12 2.44
N GLY A 157 -16.93 -8.94 2.39
CA GLY A 157 -16.82 -10.02 1.40
C GLY A 157 -15.56 -10.86 1.54
N VAL A 158 -15.27 -11.65 0.50
CA VAL A 158 -14.10 -12.56 0.44
C VAL A 158 -12.73 -11.87 0.54
N TRP A 159 -12.71 -10.54 0.62
CA TRP A 159 -11.53 -9.66 0.60
C TRP A 159 -11.08 -9.21 1.99
N ASP A 160 -11.84 -9.51 3.03
CA ASP A 160 -11.60 -9.07 4.42
C ASP A 160 -10.99 -10.19 5.29
N ARG A 161 -10.01 -10.91 4.75
CA ARG A 161 -9.30 -12.02 5.43
C ARG A 161 -7.90 -11.63 5.86
#